data_AF-A0A957A6F2-F1
#
_entry.id   AF-A0A957A6F2-F1
#
_cell.length_a   1.000
_cell.length_b   1.000
_cell.length_c   1.000
_cell.angle_alpha   90.00
_cell.angle_beta   90.00
_cell.angle_gamma   90.00
#
_symmetry.space_group_name_H-M   'P 1'
#
loop_
_entity.id
_entity.type
_entity.pdbx_description
1 polymer ?
#
loop_
_entity_poly.entity_id
_entity_poly.type
_entity_poly.pdbx_seq_one_letter_code
_entity_poly.pdbx_strand_id
1 'polypeptide(L)'
;MLTDPWFYVAATPALLLIGISKGGFGGGFGTIGVPMLALVIPPTQAAAILLPVLALMDLVGLYTYRGLWDRQQMRILGPGAVAGIVLGAV
;
A
#
# COMPACT_ATOMS: atom_id res chain seq x y z
N MET A 1 -18.04 3.38 15.04
CA MET A 1 -16.77 3.56 14.29
C MET A 1 -16.38 2.33 13.48
N LEU A 2 -16.09 1.16 14.08
CA LEU A 2 -15.94 -0.10 13.32
C LEU A 2 -17.28 -0.81 13.06
N THR A 3 -18.36 -0.34 13.68
CA THR A 3 -19.74 -0.86 13.54
C THR A 3 -20.59 -0.06 12.57
N ASP A 4 -20.08 1.04 12.01
CA ASP A 4 -20.84 1.90 11.09
C ASP A 4 -20.87 1.26 9.70
N PRO A 5 -22.05 0.95 9.12
CA PRO A 5 -22.14 0.32 7.80
C PRO A 5 -21.46 1.14 6.70
N TRP A 6 -21.47 2.47 6.83
CA TRP A 6 -20.82 3.39 5.88
C TRP A 6 -19.30 3.24 5.83
N PHE A 7 -18.67 2.83 6.94
CA PHE A 7 -17.24 2.53 6.95
C PHE A 7 -16.93 1.36 6.02
N TYR A 8 -17.69 0.25 6.11
CA TYR A 8 -17.47 -0.91 5.26
C TYR A 8 -17.76 -0.61 3.79
N VAL A 9 -18.76 0.22 3.50
CA VAL A 9 -19.08 0.66 2.14
C VAL A 9 -17.96 1.49 1.52
N ALA A 10 -17.28 2.35 2.29
CA ALA A 10 -16.14 3.12 1.81
C ALA A 10 -14.83 2.32 1.81
N ALA A 11 -14.62 1.46 2.82
CA ALA A 11 -13.41 0.68 3.00
C ALA A 11 -13.25 -0.41 1.94
N THR A 12 -14.34 -1.06 1.54
CA THR A 12 -14.30 -2.14 0.54
C THR A 12 -13.74 -1.66 -0.82
N PRO A 13 -14.29 -0.62 -1.48
CA PRO A 13 -13.73 -0.12 -2.73
C PRO A 13 -12.35 0.49 -2.54
N ALA A 14 -12.09 1.19 -1.43
CA ALA A 14 -10.76 1.72 -1.14
C ALA A 14 -9.71 0.62 -1.06
N LEU A 15 -9.96 -0.45 -0.30
CA LEU A 15 -9.05 -1.59 -0.15
C LEU A 15 -8.87 -2.38 -1.45
N LEU A 16 -9.93 -2.54 -2.25
CA LEU A 16 -9.84 -3.18 -3.57
C LEU A 16 -8.95 -2.37 -4.51
N LEU A 17 -9.14 -1.05 -4.58
CA LEU A 17 -8.32 -0.15 -5.41
C LEU A 17 -6.85 -0.15 -4.97
N ILE A 18 -6.60 -0.12 -3.65
CA ILE A 18 -5.25 -0.24 -3.09
C ILE A 18 -4.64 -1.60 -3.45
N GLY A 19 -5.40 -2.69 -3.32
CA GLY A 19 -4.95 -4.05 -3.67
C GLY A 19 -4.56 -4.16 -5.14
N ILE A 20 -5.37 -3.62 -6.06
CA ILE A 20 -5.06 -3.55 -7.49
C ILE A 20 -3.80 -2.73 -7.75
N SER A 21 -3.64 -1.61 -7.03
CA SER A 21 -2.45 -0.75 -7.12
C SER A 21 -1.17 -1.49 -6.75
N LYS A 22 -1.17 -2.18 -5.61
CA LYS A 22 -0.04 -2.98 -5.12
C LYS A 22 0.22 -4.23 -5.95
N GLY A 23 -0.79 -4.78 -6.61
CA GLY A 23 -0.68 -5.92 -7.53
C GLY A 23 -0.04 -5.61 -8.89
N GLY A 24 0.39 -4.36 -9.14
CA GLY A 24 1.11 -3.97 -10.35
C GLY A 24 0.25 -3.44 -11.51
N PHE A 25 -1.09 -3.37 -11.34
CA PHE A 25 -2.03 -2.93 -12.38
C PHE A 25 -2.57 -1.50 -12.21
N GLY A 26 -2.15 -0.77 -11.17
CA GLY A 26 -2.81 0.50 -10.82
C GLY A 26 -1.94 1.50 -10.08
N GLY A 27 -0.76 1.87 -10.62
CA GLY A 27 0.29 2.63 -9.92
C GLY A 27 -0.11 3.94 -9.22
N GLY A 28 -1.30 4.50 -9.47
CA GLY A 28 -1.81 5.70 -8.79
C GLY A 28 -2.89 5.49 -7.73
N PHE A 29 -3.51 4.31 -7.64
CA PHE A 29 -4.69 4.12 -6.77
C PHE A 29 -4.33 3.90 -5.29
N GLY A 30 -3.10 3.52 -4.98
CA GLY A 30 -2.64 3.32 -3.59
C GLY A 30 -2.66 4.59 -2.74
N THR A 31 -2.47 5.77 -3.34
CA THR A 31 -2.47 7.06 -2.64
C THR A 31 -3.89 7.59 -2.36
N ILE A 32 -4.90 7.06 -3.05
CA ILE A 32 -6.31 7.46 -2.93
C ILE A 32 -6.99 6.77 -1.73
N GLY A 33 -6.41 5.68 -1.22
CA GLY A 33 -6.96 4.89 -0.12
C GLY A 33 -7.24 5.67 1.17
N VAL A 34 -6.25 6.43 1.66
CA VAL A 34 -6.39 7.25 2.89
C VAL A 34 -7.42 8.38 2.69
N PRO A 35 -7.36 9.19 1.60
CA PRO A 35 -8.39 10.20 1.32
C PRO A 35 -9.81 9.65 1.24
N MET A 36 -10.01 8.46 0.63
CA MET A 36 -11.35 7.86 0.53
C MET A 36 -11.91 7.45 1.88
N LEU A 37 -11.09 6.86 2.76
CA LEU A 37 -11.51 6.55 4.12
C LEU A 37 -11.70 7.82 4.97
N ALA A 38 -10.92 8.87 4.70
CA ALA A 38 -11.02 10.15 5.39
C ALA A 38 -12.35 10.89 5.15
N LEU A 39 -13.10 10.51 4.11
CA LEU A 39 -14.47 11.01 3.87
C LEU A 39 -15.48 10.52 4.92
N VAL A 40 -15.17 9.43 5.62
CA VAL A 40 -16.09 8.78 6.57
C VAL A 40 -15.53 8.75 7.99
N ILE A 41 -14.21 8.68 8.15
CA ILE A 41 -13.52 8.54 9.43
C ILE A 41 -12.38 9.57 9.54
N PRO A 42 -11.99 10.04 10.74
CA PRO A 42 -10.81 10.88 10.89
C PRO A 42 -9.56 10.31 10.20
N PRO A 43 -8.75 11.14 9.52
CA PRO A 43 -7.62 10.68 8.70
C PRO A 43 -6.55 9.94 9.50
N THR A 44 -6.34 10.30 10.77
CA THR A 44 -5.42 9.61 11.69
C THR A 44 -5.85 8.17 11.94
N GLN A 45 -7.15 7.92 12.08
CA GLN A 45 -7.71 6.60 12.31
C GLN A 45 -7.78 5.78 11.01
N ALA A 46 -8.08 6.42 9.89
CA ALA A 46 -7.99 5.79 8.57
C ALA A 46 -6.57 5.27 8.28
N ALA A 47 -5.54 6.10 8.55
CA ALA A 47 -4.14 5.70 8.44
C ALA A 47 -3.81 4.54 9.40
N ALA A 48 -4.25 4.61 10.66
CA ALA A 48 -3.99 3.55 11.64
C ALA A 48 -4.57 2.18 11.23
N ILE A 49 -5.73 2.16 10.56
CA ILE A 49 -6.34 0.92 10.05
C ILE A 49 -5.64 0.44 8.76
N LEU A 50 -5.29 1.35 7.85
CA LEU A 50 -4.66 1.00 6.58
C LEU A 50 -3.22 0.53 6.73
N LEU A 51 -2.43 1.12 7.62
CA LEU A 51 -1.01 0.79 7.80
C LEU A 51 -0.74 -0.73 7.98
N PRO A 52 -1.38 -1.46 8.92
CA PRO A 52 -1.15 -2.89 9.07
C PRO A 52 -1.64 -3.70 7.86
N VAL A 53 -2.72 -3.26 7.20
CA VAL A 53 -3.23 -3.92 5.99
C VAL A 53 -2.25 -3.74 4.82
N LEU A 54 -1.72 -2.54 4.64
CA LEU A 54 -0.71 -2.21 3.63
C LEU A 54 0.57 -3.02 3.87
N ALA A 55 1.04 -3.12 5.12
CA ALA A 55 2.20 -3.91 5.46
C ALA A 55 1.99 -5.41 5.14
N LEU A 56 0.79 -5.94 5.42
CA LEU A 56 0.45 -7.32 5.07
C LEU A 56 0.42 -7.53 3.55
N MET A 57 -0.12 -6.58 2.78
CA MET A 57 -0.09 -6.62 1.32
C MET A 57 1.34 -6.68 0.78
N ASP A 58 2.26 -5.90 1.38
CA ASP A 58 3.68 -5.92 1.00
C ASP A 58 4.36 -7.25 1.31
N LEU A 59 4.06 -7.85 2.47
CA LEU A 59 4.57 -9.17 2.82
C LEU A 59 4.07 -10.26 1.85
N VAL A 60 2.78 -10.24 1.50
CA VAL A 60 2.20 -11.17 0.54
C VAL A 60 2.80 -10.97 -0.86
N GLY A 61 3.00 -9.72 -1.26
CA GLY A 61 3.67 -9.38 -2.52
C GLY A 61 5.09 -9.96 -2.58
N LEU A 62 5.89 -9.73 -1.54
CA LEU A 62 7.24 -10.28 -1.44
C LEU A 62 7.25 -11.80 -1.43
N TYR A 63 6.33 -12.43 -0.69
CA TYR A 63 6.21 -13.88 -0.62
C TYR A 63 5.86 -14.49 -1.98
N THR A 64 4.96 -13.85 -2.73
CA THR A 64 4.55 -14.30 -4.06
C THR A 64 5.69 -14.13 -5.07
N TYR A 65 6.49 -13.06 -4.95
CA TYR A 65 7.55 -12.74 -5.91
C TYR A 65 8.93 -13.34 -5.60
N ARG A 66 9.09 -14.06 -4.47
CA ARG A 66 10.39 -14.56 -3.96
C ARG A 66 11.18 -15.48 -4.90
N GLY A 67 10.55 -16.01 -5.95
CA GLY A 67 11.19 -16.90 -6.94
C GLY A 67 11.21 -16.35 -8.37
N LEU A 68 10.57 -15.21 -8.63
CA LEU A 68 10.40 -14.64 -9.97
C LEU A 68 11.31 -13.44 -10.24
N TRP A 69 12.04 -12.98 -9.23
CA TRP A 69 12.95 -11.85 -9.31
C TRP A 69 14.23 -12.14 -10.11
N ASP A 70 14.64 -11.16 -10.92
CA ASP A 70 15.91 -11.15 -11.64
C ASP A 70 17.02 -10.52 -10.76
N ARG A 71 18.06 -11.31 -10.47
CA ARG A 71 19.21 -10.88 -9.65
C ARG A 71 20.03 -9.77 -10.32
N GLN A 72 20.09 -9.73 -11.64
CA GLN A 72 20.82 -8.69 -12.37
C GLN A 72 20.08 -7.36 -12.26
N GLN A 73 18.77 -7.33 -12.48
CA GLN A 73 17.97 -6.12 -12.31
C GLN A 73 18.00 -5.62 -10.87
N MET A 74 17.90 -6.51 -9.88
CA MET A 74 17.95 -6.13 -8.47
C MET A 74 19.30 -5.52 -8.06
N ARG A 75 20.42 -5.96 -8.65
CA ARG A 75 21.74 -5.36 -8.40
C ARG A 75 21.89 -3.96 -8.99
N ILE A 76 21.16 -3.65 -10.06
CA ILE A 76 21.18 -2.33 -10.70
C ILE A 76 20.23 -1.38 -9.94
N LEU A 77 19.02 -1.84 -9.63
CA LEU A 77 17.98 -1.02 -8.99
C LEU A 77 18.20 -0.86 -7.47
N GLY A 78 18.69 -1.90 -6.80
CA GLY A 78 18.83 -1.96 -5.34
C GLY A 78 19.64 -0.81 -4.75
N PRO A 79 20.87 -0.52 -5.23
CA PRO A 79 21.69 0.57 -4.71
C PRO A 79 21.02 1.94 -4.87
N GLY A 80 20.38 2.18 -6.02
CA GLY A 80 19.64 3.42 -6.28
C GLY A 80 18.41 3.57 -5.38
N ALA A 81 17.67 2.49 -5.14
CA ALA A 81 16.54 2.48 -4.23
C ALA A 81 16.97 2.77 -2.79
N VAL A 82 18.04 2.11 -2.31
CA VAL A 82 18.59 2.34 -0.96
C VAL A 82 19.06 3.79 -0.81
N ALA A 83 19.82 4.31 -1.78
CA ALA A 83 20.27 5.70 -1.75
C ALA A 83 19.09 6.69 -1.74
N GLY A 84 18.07 6.46 -2.57
CA GLY A 84 16.86 7.28 -2.59
C GLY A 84 16.09 7.27 -1.28
N ILE A 85 15.94 6.09 -0.64
CA ILE A 85 15.30 5.96 0.68
C ILE A 85 16.09 6.71 1.75
N VAL A 86 17.42 6.56 1.78
CA VAL A 86 18.28 7.24 2.76
C VAL A 86 18.21 8.75 2.58
N LEU A 87 18.29 9.24 1.35
CA LEU A 87 18.21 10.68 1.06
C LEU A 87 16.83 11.26 1.34
N GLY A 88 15.75 10.50 1.17
CA GLY A 88 14.39 10.95 1.49
C GLY A 88 14.00 10.82 2.96
N ALA A 89 14.74 10.01 3.74
CA ALA A 89 14.54 9.85 5.17
C ALA A 89 15.21 10.96 6.01
N VAL A 90 16.16 11.68 5.41
CA VAL A 90 16.86 12.85 5.99
C VAL A 90 16.16 14.12 5.55
#